data_AF-A0A397FSY4-F1
#
_entry.id   AF-A0A397FSY4-F1
#
_cell.length_a   1.000
_cell.length_b   1.000
_cell.length_c   1.000
_cell.angle_alpha   90.00
_cell.angle_beta   90.00
_cell.angle_gamma   90.00
#
_symmetry.space_group_name_H-M   'P 1'
#
loop_
_entity.id
_entity.type
_entity.pdbx_description
1 polymer ?
#
loop_
_entity_poly.entity_id
_entity_poly.type
_entity_poly.pdbx_seq_one_letter_code
_entity_poly.pdbx_strand_id
1 'polypeptide(L)'
;MEPKNELEKQAISLAEPENKKITYEVKDNGLLWPYYQGKKAWSPSSLVEILKLIEYGDKQIPEIVLQRAAMNGKLFHQIIQEFIQKGPNSATPNDWEVSEKVRQKLHETIDFIEQNRQILNSNCFLGKERLHHAFYEGVLVATYTDLEFEDYIVELKTNNIKMHESPLTLLAFQIQLLIQHLCTKKEVYLLWSTGSGVIFHRFQVSPSLFKILDSLIDLVKKKDIYTLKEKRAIVEKILLDYVPQRLIDFD
;
A
#
# COMPACT_ATOMS: atom_id res chain seq x y z
N MET A 1 20.37 7.06 -18.00
CA MET A 1 20.14 8.52 -18.04
C MET A 1 20.33 8.99 -16.61
N GLU A 2 21.24 9.94 -16.35
CA GLU A 2 21.51 10.36 -14.97
C GLU A 2 20.28 11.09 -14.38
N PRO A 3 19.90 10.81 -13.11
CA PRO A 3 18.76 11.45 -12.46
C PRO A 3 18.95 12.96 -12.38
N LYS A 4 17.93 13.72 -12.77
CA LYS A 4 17.93 15.19 -12.89
C LYS A 4 17.75 15.90 -11.55
N ASN A 5 17.32 15.21 -10.49
CA ASN A 5 17.21 15.76 -9.14
C ASN A 5 17.47 14.69 -8.04
N GLU A 6 17.65 15.13 -6.79
CA GLU A 6 17.91 14.24 -5.64
C GLU A 6 16.75 13.27 -5.33
N LEU A 7 15.51 13.61 -5.69
CA LEU A 7 14.34 12.72 -5.51
C LEU A 7 14.36 11.58 -6.53
N GLU A 8 14.80 11.82 -7.77
CA GLU A 8 14.94 10.82 -8.82
C GLU A 8 15.99 9.77 -8.46
N LYS A 9 17.02 10.13 -7.69
CA LYS A 9 18.00 9.18 -7.14
C LYS A 9 17.38 8.20 -6.13
N GLN A 10 16.24 8.54 -5.52
CA GLN A 10 15.55 7.71 -4.54
C GLN A 10 14.56 6.73 -5.19
N ALA A 11 14.22 6.93 -6.47
CA ALA A 11 13.36 6.03 -7.21
C ALA A 11 14.13 4.75 -7.57
N ILE A 12 13.58 3.59 -7.18
CA ILE A 12 14.13 2.30 -7.52
C ILE A 12 13.29 1.69 -8.64
N SER A 13 13.97 1.17 -9.65
CA SER A 13 13.33 0.30 -10.63
C SER A 13 13.94 -1.08 -10.63
N LEU A 14 13.07 -2.08 -10.68
CA LEU A 14 13.44 -3.47 -10.84
C LEU A 14 12.76 -4.00 -12.11
N ALA A 15 13.53 -4.71 -12.93
CA ALA A 15 13.08 -5.28 -14.21
C ALA A 15 12.63 -4.25 -15.26
N GLU A 16 13.37 -3.14 -15.43
CA GLU A 16 13.21 -2.28 -16.61
C GLU A 16 13.69 -3.03 -17.86
N PRO A 17 12.84 -3.17 -18.89
CA PRO A 17 13.32 -3.56 -20.20
C PRO A 17 14.27 -2.47 -20.70
N GLU A 18 15.48 -2.84 -21.15
CA GLU A 18 16.56 -1.91 -21.57
C GLU A 18 16.11 -0.86 -22.61
N ASN A 19 15.01 -1.14 -23.32
CA ASN A 19 14.44 -0.29 -24.36
C ASN A 19 13.32 0.66 -23.89
N LYS A 20 12.96 0.68 -22.61
CA LYS A 20 11.88 1.53 -22.08
C LYS A 20 12.43 2.73 -21.32
N LYS A 21 12.24 3.93 -21.88
CA LYS A 21 12.64 5.19 -21.24
C LYS A 21 11.54 5.68 -20.29
N ILE A 22 11.82 5.62 -18.98
CA ILE A 22 10.96 6.17 -17.93
C ILE A 22 11.36 7.63 -17.66
N THR A 23 10.36 8.48 -17.44
CA THR A 23 10.53 9.87 -16.99
C THR A 23 9.86 10.05 -15.64
N TYR A 24 10.32 11.01 -14.85
CA TYR A 24 9.76 11.29 -13.53
C TYR A 24 9.19 12.71 -13.47
N GLU A 25 8.15 12.89 -12.67
CA GLU A 25 7.51 14.18 -12.44
C GLU A 25 7.20 14.35 -10.96
N VAL A 26 7.57 15.51 -10.38
CA VAL A 26 7.18 15.89 -9.02
C VAL A 26 5.75 16.42 -9.07
N LYS A 27 4.88 15.87 -8.23
CA LYS A 27 3.46 16.23 -8.12
C LYS A 27 3.26 17.39 -7.17
N ASP A 28 2.06 18.00 -7.23
CA ASP A 28 1.69 19.15 -6.37
C ASP A 28 1.80 18.83 -4.87
N ASN A 29 1.67 17.56 -4.49
CA ASN A 29 1.86 17.09 -3.12
C ASN A 29 3.33 16.80 -2.75
N GLY A 30 4.28 17.16 -3.62
CA GLY A 30 5.72 16.95 -3.44
C GLY A 30 6.21 15.54 -3.76
N LEU A 31 5.34 14.59 -4.10
CA LEU A 31 5.76 13.22 -4.40
C LEU A 31 6.28 13.08 -5.83
N LEU A 32 7.37 12.35 -6.01
CA LEU A 32 7.85 11.93 -7.31
C LEU A 32 6.95 10.83 -7.88
N TRP A 33 6.68 10.84 -9.18
CA TRP A 33 5.92 9.78 -9.82
C TRP A 33 6.48 9.42 -11.20
N PRO A 34 6.55 8.12 -11.58
CA PRO A 34 7.13 7.71 -12.85
C PRO A 34 6.10 7.69 -13.98
N TYR A 35 6.59 7.88 -15.20
CA TYR A 35 5.85 8.01 -16.44
C TYR A 35 6.52 7.21 -17.56
N TYR A 36 5.70 6.62 -18.43
CA TYR A 36 6.17 5.92 -19.63
C TYR A 36 5.32 6.32 -20.83
N GLN A 37 5.96 6.76 -21.91
CA GLN A 37 5.30 7.26 -23.13
C GLN A 37 4.22 8.33 -22.84
N GLY A 38 4.52 9.24 -21.91
CA GLY A 38 3.58 10.29 -21.47
C GLY A 38 2.43 9.79 -20.59
N LYS A 39 2.35 8.49 -20.28
CA LYS A 39 1.33 7.92 -19.40
C LYS A 39 1.88 7.77 -17.98
N LYS A 40 1.11 8.25 -17.00
CA LYS A 40 1.40 8.11 -15.57
C LYS A 40 1.38 6.62 -15.19
N ALA A 41 2.36 6.18 -14.41
CA ALA A 41 2.34 4.84 -13.80
C ALA A 41 1.08 4.66 -12.94
N TRP A 42 0.51 3.45 -12.95
CA TRP A 42 -0.64 3.16 -12.11
C TRP A 42 -0.23 2.93 -10.67
N SER A 43 -0.96 3.59 -9.76
CA SER A 43 -0.86 3.33 -8.34
C SER A 43 -1.80 2.19 -7.93
N PRO A 44 -1.56 1.50 -6.80
CA PRO A 44 -2.54 0.60 -6.21
C PRO A 44 -3.93 1.24 -6.09
N SER A 45 -3.99 2.49 -5.62
CA SER A 45 -5.24 3.26 -5.49
C SER A 45 -6.00 3.40 -6.81
N SER A 46 -5.32 3.57 -7.93
CA SER A 46 -5.93 3.67 -9.26
C SER A 46 -6.50 2.33 -9.73
N LEU A 47 -5.85 1.22 -9.38
CA LEU A 47 -6.28 -0.12 -9.76
C LEU A 47 -7.47 -0.62 -8.94
N VAL A 48 -7.55 -0.21 -7.67
CA VAL A 48 -8.63 -0.59 -6.75
C VAL A 48 -9.77 0.42 -6.71
N GLU A 49 -9.70 1.51 -7.49
CA GLU A 49 -10.73 2.55 -7.54
C GLU A 49 -12.10 1.97 -7.91
N ILE A 50 -12.13 1.02 -8.85
CA ILE A 50 -13.36 0.34 -9.25
C ILE A 50 -13.96 -0.50 -8.12
N LEU A 51 -13.13 -1.10 -7.26
CA LEU A 51 -13.59 -1.86 -6.10
C LEU A 51 -14.25 -0.91 -5.09
N LYS A 52 -13.63 0.25 -4.84
CA LYS A 52 -14.20 1.30 -3.99
C LYS A 52 -15.52 1.85 -4.55
N LEU A 53 -15.58 2.08 -5.86
CA LEU A 53 -16.79 2.56 -6.54
C LEU A 53 -17.95 1.55 -6.39
N ILE A 54 -17.66 0.26 -6.44
CA ILE A 54 -18.69 -0.78 -6.27
C ILE A 54 -19.13 -0.88 -4.81
N GLU A 55 -18.18 -0.85 -3.87
CA GLU A 55 -18.42 -0.95 -2.43
C GLU A 55 -19.27 0.21 -1.90
N TYR A 56 -18.87 1.44 -2.24
CA TYR A 56 -19.48 2.65 -1.68
C TYR A 56 -20.58 3.21 -2.59
N GLY A 57 -20.62 2.84 -3.88
CA GLY A 57 -21.56 3.41 -4.84
C GLY A 57 -21.45 4.95 -4.89
N ASP A 58 -22.59 5.63 -4.88
CA ASP A 58 -22.68 7.08 -4.79
C ASP A 58 -22.66 7.61 -3.33
N LYS A 59 -22.48 6.74 -2.32
CA LYS A 59 -22.48 7.17 -0.92
C LYS A 59 -21.19 7.94 -0.65
N GLN A 60 -21.31 9.26 -0.53
CA GLN A 60 -20.21 10.11 -0.10
C GLN A 60 -19.94 9.91 1.39
N ILE A 61 -18.74 9.43 1.73
CA ILE A 61 -18.22 9.55 3.09
C ILE A 61 -17.94 11.04 3.32
N PRO A 62 -18.43 11.65 4.42
CA PRO A 62 -18.19 13.07 4.67
C PRO A 62 -16.71 13.42 4.63
N GLU A 63 -16.36 14.49 3.91
CA GLU A 63 -14.96 14.87 3.68
C GLU A 63 -14.19 15.06 4.99
N ILE A 64 -14.83 15.64 6.00
CA ILE A 64 -14.23 15.81 7.33
C ILE A 64 -13.83 14.49 8.00
N VAL A 65 -14.58 13.40 7.75
CA VAL A 65 -14.27 12.07 8.27
C VAL A 65 -13.06 11.50 7.54
N LEU A 66 -13.01 11.66 6.21
CA LEU A 66 -11.87 11.23 5.39
C LEU A 66 -10.59 12.00 5.75
N GLN A 67 -10.68 13.32 5.89
CA GLN A 67 -9.56 14.18 6.28
C GLN A 67 -9.02 13.81 7.66
N ARG A 68 -9.89 13.61 8.65
CA ARG A 68 -9.48 13.19 10.00
C ARG A 68 -8.82 11.81 9.99
N ALA A 69 -9.39 10.85 9.25
CA ALA A 69 -8.79 9.53 9.10
C ALA A 69 -7.41 9.60 8.42
N ALA A 70 -7.27 10.42 7.38
CA ALA A 70 -6.00 10.64 6.69
C ALA A 70 -4.95 11.30 7.58
N MET A 71 -5.31 12.32 8.36
CA MET A 71 -4.41 12.95 9.35
C MET A 71 -3.92 11.94 10.39
N ASN A 72 -4.85 11.20 11.00
CA ASN A 72 -4.52 10.18 12.00
C ASN A 72 -3.62 9.08 11.43
N GLY A 73 -3.92 8.63 10.21
CA GLY A 73 -3.09 7.67 9.49
C GLY A 73 -1.68 8.22 9.24
N LYS A 74 -1.57 9.42 8.67
CA LYS A 74 -0.28 10.07 8.39
C LYS A 74 0.57 10.21 9.64
N LEU A 75 -0.01 10.71 10.73
CA LEU A 75 0.71 10.93 11.98
C LEU A 75 1.25 9.61 12.55
N PHE A 76 0.44 8.55 12.52
CA PHE A 76 0.90 7.23 12.93
C PHE A 76 2.11 6.76 12.11
N HIS A 77 2.03 6.85 10.77
CA HIS A 77 3.11 6.37 9.91
C HIS A 77 4.39 7.16 10.19
N GLN A 78 4.28 8.49 10.31
CA GLN A 78 5.42 9.35 10.63
C GLN A 78 6.11 8.95 11.93
N ILE A 79 5.36 8.76 13.01
CA ILE A 79 5.91 8.41 14.33
C ILE A 79 6.61 7.04 14.29
N ILE A 80 5.96 6.01 13.75
CA ILE A 80 6.54 4.66 13.66
C ILE A 80 7.79 4.66 12.77
N GLN A 81 7.73 5.35 11.64
CA GLN A 81 8.86 5.48 10.73
C GLN A 81 10.05 6.23 11.36
N GLU A 82 9.80 7.27 12.16
CA GLU A 82 10.87 7.95 12.91
C GLU A 82 11.46 7.05 14.00
N PHE A 83 10.62 6.34 14.73
CA PHE A 83 11.04 5.37 15.74
C PHE A 83 11.97 4.30 15.15
N ILE A 84 11.62 3.71 14.01
CA ILE A 84 12.48 2.72 13.31
C ILE A 84 13.82 3.36 12.89
N GLN A 85 13.78 4.58 12.36
CA GLN A 85 14.95 5.24 11.80
C GLN A 85 15.95 5.72 12.87
N LYS A 86 15.45 6.25 13.99
CA LYS A 86 16.26 6.96 14.99
C LYS A 86 16.29 6.26 16.35
N GLY A 87 15.46 5.24 16.57
CA GLY A 87 15.39 4.45 17.80
C GLY A 87 14.48 5.03 18.90
N PRO A 88 14.45 4.41 20.09
CA PRO A 88 13.46 4.70 21.14
C PRO A 88 13.41 6.15 21.65
N ASN A 89 14.52 6.89 21.50
CA ASN A 89 14.63 8.26 21.98
C ASN A 89 14.08 9.31 21.00
N SER A 90 13.52 8.90 19.86
CA SER A 90 13.23 9.82 18.76
C SER A 90 11.78 10.23 18.59
N ALA A 91 10.83 9.58 19.28
CA ALA A 91 9.42 9.74 18.96
C ALA A 91 8.52 9.52 20.19
N THR A 92 8.40 10.53 21.05
CA THR A 92 7.22 10.67 21.90
C THR A 92 6.33 11.74 21.27
N PRO A 93 5.10 11.40 20.83
CA PRO A 93 4.16 12.43 20.42
C PRO A 93 3.94 13.37 21.60
N ASN A 94 3.93 14.67 21.32
CA ASN A 94 3.39 15.63 22.26
C ASN A 94 1.94 15.23 22.57
N ASP A 95 1.61 15.05 23.85
CA ASP A 95 0.36 14.47 24.36
C ASP A 95 -0.94 15.15 23.86
N TRP A 96 -0.86 16.29 23.18
CA TRP A 96 -2.00 17.14 22.82
C TRP A 96 -2.50 17.00 21.37
N GLU A 97 -1.81 16.28 20.48
CA GLU A 97 -2.19 16.23 19.04
C GLU A 97 -2.84 14.92 18.57
N VAL A 98 -2.88 13.89 19.42
CA VAL A 98 -3.23 12.52 18.99
C VAL A 98 -4.44 11.99 19.74
N SER A 99 -5.46 11.51 19.00
CA SER A 99 -6.61 10.85 19.64
C SER A 99 -6.17 9.63 20.45
N GLU A 100 -6.85 9.34 21.55
CA GLU A 100 -6.53 8.21 22.44
C GLU A 100 -6.39 6.88 21.69
N LYS A 101 -7.27 6.63 20.71
CA LYS A 101 -7.22 5.43 19.86
C LYS A 101 -5.93 5.33 19.03
N VAL A 102 -5.42 6.45 18.54
CA VAL A 102 -4.17 6.46 17.76
C VAL A 102 -2.97 6.31 18.69
N ARG A 103 -3.03 6.89 19.90
CA ARG A 103 -2.00 6.70 20.94
C ARG A 103 -1.86 5.23 21.34
N GLN A 104 -2.98 4.56 21.61
CA GLN A 104 -2.99 3.14 21.91
C GLN A 104 -2.35 2.32 20.79
N LYS A 105 -2.70 2.63 19.54
CA LYS A 105 -2.15 2.00 18.33
C LYS A 105 -0.64 2.22 18.16
N LEU A 106 -0.17 3.43 18.47
CA LEU A 106 1.24 3.75 18.46
C LEU A 106 2.00 2.92 19.50
N HIS A 107 1.52 2.88 20.75
CA HIS A 107 2.16 2.12 21.81
C HIS A 107 2.22 0.63 21.48
N GLU A 108 1.12 -0.01 21.07
CA GLU A 108 1.15 -1.44 20.74
C GLU A 108 2.10 -1.76 19.57
N THR A 109 2.21 -0.85 18.60
CA THR A 109 3.12 -1.02 17.46
C THR A 109 4.57 -0.88 17.89
N ILE A 110 4.88 0.13 18.71
CA ILE A 110 6.21 0.36 19.25
C ILE A 110 6.63 -0.83 20.11
N ASP A 111 5.78 -1.25 21.05
CA ASP A 111 6.02 -2.40 21.92
C ASP A 111 6.30 -3.67 21.10
N PHE A 112 5.50 -3.92 20.06
CA PHE A 112 5.72 -5.04 19.15
C PHE A 112 7.08 -4.95 18.44
N ILE A 113 7.44 -3.78 17.91
CA ILE A 113 8.71 -3.57 17.23
C ILE A 113 9.89 -3.79 18.19
N GLU A 114 9.80 -3.30 19.42
CA GLU A 114 10.85 -3.46 20.43
C GLU A 114 11.04 -4.93 20.82
N GLN A 115 9.94 -5.64 21.09
CA GLN A 115 9.97 -7.06 21.42
C GLN A 115 10.52 -7.92 20.27
N ASN A 116 10.28 -7.50 19.02
CA ASN A 116 10.69 -8.22 17.82
C ASN A 116 11.89 -7.58 17.12
N ARG A 117 12.68 -6.76 17.81
CA ARG A 117 13.79 -5.99 17.21
C ARG A 117 14.85 -6.86 16.52
N GLN A 118 15.02 -8.10 16.98
CA GLN A 118 15.94 -9.06 16.34
C GLN A 118 15.43 -9.50 14.95
N ILE A 119 14.11 -9.64 14.80
CA ILE A 119 13.45 -9.99 13.54
C ILE A 119 13.37 -8.75 12.63
N LEU A 120 13.02 -7.60 13.23
CA LEU A 120 12.95 -6.30 12.58
C LEU A 120 14.32 -5.58 12.66
N ASN A 121 15.38 -6.27 12.26
CA ASN A 121 16.76 -5.82 12.45
C ASN A 121 16.99 -4.43 11.83
N SER A 122 17.16 -3.42 12.69
CA SER A 122 17.36 -2.03 12.26
C SER A 122 18.62 -1.82 11.41
N ASN A 123 19.60 -2.72 11.50
CA ASN A 123 20.80 -2.65 10.65
C ASN A 123 20.51 -2.98 9.17
N CYS A 124 19.38 -3.66 8.91
CA CYS A 124 18.92 -3.97 7.55
C CYS A 124 17.93 -2.91 7.03
N PHE A 125 17.63 -1.85 7.79
CA PHE A 125 16.70 -0.81 7.37
C PHE A 125 17.33 0.06 6.27
N LEU A 126 16.69 0.08 5.10
CA LEU A 126 17.14 0.84 3.94
C LEU A 126 16.47 2.21 3.83
N GLY A 127 15.26 2.36 4.35
CA GLY A 127 14.56 3.64 4.37
C GLY A 127 13.05 3.53 4.46
N LYS A 128 12.39 4.69 4.44
CA LYS A 128 10.94 4.86 4.49
C LYS A 128 10.45 5.64 3.28
N GLU A 129 9.18 5.46 2.92
CA GLU A 129 8.53 6.19 1.82
C GLU A 129 9.34 6.16 0.52
N ARG A 130 9.90 4.99 0.17
CA ARG A 130 10.70 4.82 -1.04
C ARG A 130 9.80 4.49 -2.22
N LEU A 131 10.02 5.18 -3.34
CA LEU A 131 9.29 4.94 -4.58
C LEU A 131 9.90 3.77 -5.34
N HIS A 132 9.07 2.75 -5.60
CA HIS A 132 9.40 1.62 -6.44
C HIS A 132 8.47 1.54 -7.63
N HIS A 133 8.99 1.11 -8.78
CA HIS A 133 8.19 0.87 -9.97
C HIS A 133 8.71 -0.29 -10.81
N ALA A 134 7.80 -0.92 -11.55
CA ALA A 134 8.09 -2.04 -12.43
C ALA A 134 7.10 -2.08 -13.60
N PHE A 135 7.47 -2.79 -14.66
CA PHE A 135 6.53 -3.17 -15.70
C PHE A 135 5.84 -4.48 -15.37
N TYR A 136 4.51 -4.49 -15.49
CA TYR A 136 3.68 -5.68 -15.38
C TYR A 136 2.69 -5.70 -16.56
N GLU A 137 2.71 -6.77 -17.36
CA GLU A 137 1.86 -6.94 -18.55
C GLU A 137 1.84 -5.70 -19.48
N GLY A 138 3.03 -5.14 -19.71
CA GLY A 138 3.23 -3.97 -20.56
C GLY A 138 2.82 -2.63 -19.94
N VAL A 139 2.30 -2.62 -18.70
CA VAL A 139 1.93 -1.40 -17.98
C VAL A 139 2.94 -1.06 -16.90
N LEU A 140 3.24 0.23 -16.75
CA LEU A 140 4.07 0.73 -15.67
C LEU A 140 3.22 0.86 -14.40
N VAL A 141 3.59 0.14 -13.35
CA VAL A 141 3.00 0.23 -12.01
C VAL A 141 4.02 0.82 -11.05
N ALA A 142 3.55 1.59 -10.07
CA ALA A 142 4.40 2.26 -9.08
C ALA A 142 3.75 2.33 -7.72
N THR A 143 4.55 2.26 -6.67
CA THR A 143 4.11 2.29 -5.28
C THR A 143 5.18 2.87 -4.38
N TYR A 144 4.73 3.45 -3.26
CA TYR A 144 5.60 3.76 -2.13
C TYR A 144 5.56 2.60 -1.14
N THR A 145 6.66 2.40 -0.41
CA THR A 145 6.76 1.42 0.67
C THR A 145 6.95 2.15 2.00
N ASP A 146 6.16 1.80 3.01
CA ASP A 146 6.20 2.48 4.31
C ASP A 146 7.55 2.30 5.00
N LEU A 147 8.01 1.05 5.11
CA LEU A 147 9.31 0.68 5.66
C LEU A 147 9.99 -0.35 4.74
N GLU A 148 11.21 -0.08 4.31
CA GLU A 148 12.00 -0.98 3.47
C GLU A 148 13.23 -1.47 4.22
N PHE A 149 13.39 -2.79 4.26
CA PHE A 149 14.56 -3.49 4.77
C PHE A 149 15.27 -4.22 3.61
N GLU A 150 16.41 -4.85 3.88
CA GLU A 150 17.22 -5.55 2.88
C GLU A 150 16.42 -6.60 2.09
N ASP A 151 15.81 -7.56 2.80
CA ASP A 151 15.11 -8.70 2.18
C ASP A 151 13.58 -8.54 2.11
N TYR A 152 13.03 -7.61 2.89
CA TYR A 152 11.59 -7.45 3.05
C TYR A 152 11.16 -5.99 3.16
N ILE A 153 9.88 -5.75 2.97
CA ILE A 153 9.22 -4.49 3.29
C ILE A 153 8.16 -4.73 4.35
N VAL A 154 7.84 -3.70 5.13
CA VAL A 154 6.72 -3.70 6.07
C VAL A 154 5.74 -2.61 5.66
N GLU A 155 4.52 -3.02 5.36
CA GLU A 155 3.38 -2.14 5.14
C GLU A 155 2.67 -1.88 6.47
N LEU A 156 2.53 -0.61 6.84
CA LEU A 156 1.89 -0.18 8.07
C LEU A 156 0.39 0.05 7.86
N LYS A 157 -0.42 -0.44 8.79
CA LYS A 157 -1.87 -0.17 8.81
C LYS A 157 -2.35 0.16 10.22
N THR A 158 -3.21 1.17 10.28
CA THR A 158 -3.85 1.63 11.53
C THR A 158 -5.35 1.54 11.50
N ASN A 159 -5.93 1.36 10.33
CA ASN A 159 -7.35 1.58 10.18
C ASN A 159 -8.14 0.45 10.81
N ASN A 160 -9.12 0.84 11.62
CA ASN A 160 -10.16 -0.04 12.13
C ASN A 160 -11.24 -0.29 11.07
N ILE A 161 -10.92 -0.09 9.78
CA ILE A 161 -11.87 -0.44 8.73
C ILE A 161 -12.16 -1.90 9.00
N LYS A 162 -13.45 -2.18 9.09
CA LYS A 162 -14.06 -3.50 9.13
C LYS A 162 -13.63 -4.28 7.89
N MET A 163 -12.33 -4.53 7.72
CA MET A 163 -11.76 -5.15 6.52
C MET A 163 -12.27 -6.58 6.47
N HIS A 164 -12.43 -7.24 7.62
CA HIS A 164 -13.11 -8.52 7.75
C HIS A 164 -14.61 -8.49 7.38
N GLU A 165 -15.25 -7.32 7.27
CA GLU A 165 -16.66 -7.21 6.88
C GLU A 165 -16.86 -6.86 5.40
N SER A 166 -15.79 -6.48 4.67
CA SER A 166 -15.87 -6.10 3.25
C SER A 166 -14.85 -6.88 2.40
N PRO A 167 -15.30 -7.90 1.64
CA PRO A 167 -14.45 -8.65 0.72
C PRO A 167 -13.71 -7.76 -0.30
N LEU A 168 -14.32 -6.66 -0.74
CA LEU A 168 -13.72 -5.72 -1.69
C LEU A 168 -12.57 -4.92 -1.07
N THR A 169 -12.70 -4.57 0.21
CA THR A 169 -11.63 -3.87 0.95
C THR A 169 -10.42 -4.78 1.15
N LEU A 170 -10.63 -6.04 1.51
CA LEU A 170 -9.55 -7.03 1.64
C LEU A 170 -8.85 -7.25 0.30
N LEU A 171 -9.62 -7.41 -0.77
CA LEU A 171 -9.06 -7.58 -2.09
C LEU A 171 -8.23 -6.36 -2.51
N ALA A 172 -8.75 -5.15 -2.30
CA ALA A 172 -8.01 -3.93 -2.59
C ALA A 172 -6.65 -3.88 -1.86
N PHE A 173 -6.65 -4.31 -0.60
CA PHE A 173 -5.44 -4.36 0.21
C PHE A 173 -4.44 -5.42 -0.29
N GLN A 174 -4.90 -6.62 -0.64
CA GLN A 174 -4.01 -7.66 -1.18
C GLN A 174 -3.45 -7.31 -2.55
N ILE A 175 -4.22 -6.61 -3.39
CA ILE A 175 -3.72 -6.08 -4.66
C ILE A 175 -2.64 -5.01 -4.42
N GLN A 176 -2.81 -4.17 -3.39
CA GLN A 176 -1.75 -3.24 -3.00
C GLN A 176 -0.46 -3.98 -2.60
N LEU A 177 -0.55 -4.98 -1.72
CA LEU A 177 0.61 -5.78 -1.30
C LEU A 177 1.24 -6.54 -2.48
N LEU A 178 0.43 -7.05 -3.41
CA LEU A 178 0.91 -7.68 -4.63
C LEU A 178 1.72 -6.70 -5.50
N ILE A 179 1.24 -5.47 -5.67
CA ILE A 179 1.95 -4.44 -6.43
C ILE A 179 3.28 -4.08 -5.75
N GLN A 180 3.29 -3.97 -4.42
CA GLN A 180 4.53 -3.75 -3.68
C GLN A 180 5.52 -4.90 -3.86
N HIS A 181 5.06 -6.15 -3.78
CA HIS A 181 5.89 -7.31 -4.09
C HIS A 181 6.42 -7.26 -5.54
N LEU A 182 5.56 -6.92 -6.51
CA LEU A 182 5.94 -6.81 -7.92
C LEU A 182 7.04 -5.77 -8.15
N CYS A 183 6.89 -4.59 -7.55
CA CYS A 183 7.81 -3.47 -7.71
C CYS A 183 9.13 -3.65 -6.94
N THR A 184 9.12 -4.32 -5.80
CA THR A 184 10.30 -4.46 -4.91
C THR A 184 11.02 -5.79 -5.05
N LYS A 185 10.33 -6.84 -5.52
CA LYS A 185 10.77 -8.25 -5.48
C LYS A 185 11.13 -8.77 -4.08
N LYS A 186 10.69 -8.08 -3.04
CA LYS A 186 10.94 -8.41 -1.63
C LYS A 186 9.78 -9.18 -1.01
N GLU A 187 10.05 -9.83 0.12
CA GLU A 187 8.96 -10.30 0.97
C GLU A 187 8.17 -9.09 1.50
N VAL A 188 6.85 -9.23 1.57
CA VAL A 188 5.98 -8.15 2.04
C VAL A 188 5.32 -8.59 3.34
N TYR A 189 5.55 -7.84 4.40
CA TYR A 189 4.89 -8.06 5.69
C TYR A 189 3.86 -6.96 5.92
N LEU A 190 2.69 -7.34 6.40
CA LEU A 190 1.73 -6.41 6.98
C LEU A 190 2.02 -6.29 8.47
N LEU A 191 2.16 -5.07 8.96
CA LEU A 191 2.05 -4.74 10.38
C LEU A 191 0.80 -3.90 10.59
N TRP A 192 -0.23 -4.52 11.16
CA TRP A 192 -1.51 -3.88 11.41
C TRP A 192 -1.79 -3.76 12.89
N SER A 193 -1.89 -2.53 13.33
CA SER A 193 -2.29 -2.11 14.67
C SER A 193 -3.81 -1.96 14.78
N THR A 194 -4.45 -2.85 15.55
CA THR A 194 -5.91 -2.92 15.68
C THR A 194 -6.44 -2.05 16.83
N GLY A 195 -5.60 -1.69 17.79
CA GLY A 195 -5.99 -1.09 19.07
C GLY A 195 -6.37 -2.14 20.12
N SER A 196 -6.18 -3.42 19.83
CA SER A 196 -6.26 -4.52 20.79
C SER A 196 -5.09 -5.49 20.64
N GLY A 197 -4.04 -5.08 19.92
CA GLY A 197 -2.93 -5.93 19.51
C GLY A 197 -2.41 -5.60 18.11
N VAL A 198 -1.31 -6.28 17.75
CA VAL A 198 -0.65 -6.16 16.45
C VAL A 198 -0.81 -7.46 15.68
N ILE A 199 -1.31 -7.36 14.44
CA ILE A 199 -1.25 -8.43 13.45
C ILE A 199 0.02 -8.22 12.65
N PHE A 200 0.94 -9.17 12.73
CA PHE A 200 2.13 -9.21 11.88
C PHE A 200 2.08 -10.43 10.99
N HIS A 201 1.88 -10.23 9.70
CA HIS A 201 1.61 -11.31 8.77
C HIS A 201 2.42 -11.16 7.48
N ARG A 202 3.05 -12.26 7.06
CA ARG A 202 3.72 -12.34 5.77
C ARG A 202 2.68 -12.51 4.66
N PHE A 203 2.64 -11.57 3.73
CA PHE A 203 1.81 -11.67 2.54
C PHE A 203 2.25 -12.84 1.66
N GLN A 204 1.29 -13.70 1.31
CA GLN A 204 1.50 -14.82 0.42
C GLN A 204 1.00 -14.48 -0.98
N VAL A 205 1.94 -14.43 -1.93
CA VAL A 205 1.64 -14.25 -3.34
C VAL A 205 1.00 -15.53 -3.87
N SER A 206 -0.07 -15.39 -4.65
CA SER A 206 -0.72 -16.54 -5.30
C SER A 206 -1.01 -16.28 -6.78
N PRO A 207 -1.04 -17.32 -7.63
CA PRO A 207 -1.44 -17.18 -9.03
C PRO A 207 -2.81 -16.54 -9.23
N SER A 208 -3.74 -16.77 -8.30
CA SER A 208 -5.08 -16.18 -8.34
C SER A 208 -5.04 -14.66 -8.21
N LEU A 209 -4.18 -14.10 -7.35
CA LEU A 209 -4.07 -12.65 -7.20
C LEU A 209 -3.55 -11.97 -8.47
N PHE A 210 -2.67 -12.62 -9.24
CA PHE A 210 -2.23 -12.12 -10.54
C PHE A 210 -3.37 -12.08 -11.57
N LYS A 211 -4.19 -13.13 -11.65
CA LYS A 211 -5.39 -13.14 -12.53
C LYS A 211 -6.37 -12.02 -12.18
N ILE A 212 -6.52 -11.73 -10.89
CA ILE A 212 -7.37 -10.63 -10.43
C ILE A 212 -6.74 -9.29 -10.82
N LEU A 213 -5.44 -9.12 -10.61
CA LEU A 213 -4.71 -7.92 -11.04
C LEU A 213 -4.86 -7.69 -12.56
N ASP A 214 -4.72 -8.73 -13.39
CA ASP A 214 -4.92 -8.65 -14.83
C ASP A 214 -6.33 -8.15 -15.18
N SER A 215 -7.34 -8.69 -14.50
CA SER A 215 -8.74 -8.30 -14.69
C SER A 215 -8.98 -6.84 -14.28
N LEU A 216 -8.37 -6.37 -13.18
CA LEU A 216 -8.46 -4.97 -12.74
C LEU A 216 -7.76 -4.02 -13.70
N ILE A 217 -6.59 -4.40 -14.21
CA ILE A 217 -5.86 -3.66 -15.24
C ILE A 217 -6.73 -3.49 -16.49
N ASP A 218 -7.35 -4.58 -16.95
CA ASP A 218 -8.22 -4.56 -18.11
C ASP A 218 -9.46 -3.68 -17.92
N LEU A 219 -10.08 -3.75 -16.73
CA LEU A 219 -11.17 -2.88 -16.33
C LEU A 219 -10.77 -1.40 -16.35
N VAL A 220 -9.58 -1.06 -15.84
CA VAL A 220 -9.09 0.32 -15.83
C VAL A 220 -8.77 0.81 -17.25
N LYS A 221 -8.16 -0.02 -18.10
CA LYS A 221 -7.91 0.31 -19.53
C LYS A 221 -9.21 0.60 -20.29
N LYS A 222 -10.26 -0.15 -19.96
CA LYS A 222 -11.56 -0.13 -20.65
C LYS A 222 -12.63 0.61 -19.83
N LYS A 223 -12.23 1.50 -18.92
CA LYS A 223 -13.14 2.12 -17.96
C LYS A 223 -14.30 2.89 -18.61
N ASP A 224 -14.09 3.45 -19.80
CA ASP A 224 -15.10 4.22 -20.53
C ASP A 224 -15.98 3.34 -21.44
N ILE A 225 -15.61 2.07 -21.60
CA ILE A 225 -16.32 1.09 -22.43
C ILE A 225 -17.40 0.38 -21.61
N TYR A 226 -17.09 0.05 -20.34
CA TYR A 226 -18.01 -0.68 -19.47
C TYR A 226 -18.92 0.24 -18.65
N THR A 227 -20.21 -0.07 -18.67
CA THR A 227 -21.20 0.49 -17.73
C THR A 227 -20.87 0.07 -16.28
N LEU A 228 -21.41 0.79 -15.29
CA LEU A 228 -21.25 0.42 -13.88
C LEU A 228 -21.79 -0.99 -13.58
N LYS A 229 -22.87 -1.39 -14.26
CA LYS A 229 -23.46 -2.73 -14.12
C LYS A 229 -22.50 -3.82 -14.61
N GLU A 230 -21.85 -3.62 -15.76
CA GLU A 230 -20.86 -4.57 -16.29
C GLU A 230 -19.60 -4.61 -15.42
N LYS A 231 -19.12 -3.45 -14.96
CA LYS A 231 -18.02 -3.35 -13.99
C LYS A 231 -18.32 -4.15 -12.72
N ARG A 232 -19.53 -4.01 -12.18
CA ARG A 232 -19.98 -4.76 -11.00
C ARG A 232 -20.02 -6.26 -11.28
N ALA A 233 -20.59 -6.70 -12.40
CA ALA A 233 -20.64 -8.13 -12.74
C ALA A 233 -19.25 -8.76 -12.90
N ILE A 234 -18.28 -8.02 -13.48
CA ILE A 234 -16.89 -8.49 -13.60
C ILE A 234 -16.24 -8.62 -12.21
N VAL A 235 -16.43 -7.63 -11.33
CA VAL A 235 -15.89 -7.68 -9.96
C VAL A 235 -16.58 -8.74 -9.11
N GLU A 236 -17.88 -8.95 -9.25
CA GLU A 236 -18.60 -10.06 -8.61
C GLU A 236 -18.05 -11.42 -9.07
N LYS A 237 -17.72 -11.57 -10.36
CA LYS A 237 -17.06 -12.77 -10.87
C LYS A 237 -15.67 -12.95 -10.25
N ILE A 238 -14.87 -11.88 -10.16
CA ILE A 238 -13.57 -11.88 -9.46
C ILE A 238 -13.73 -12.35 -8.01
N LEU A 239 -14.77 -11.86 -7.31
CA LEU A 239 -15.05 -12.27 -5.94
C LEU A 239 -15.47 -13.74 -5.87
N LEU A 240 -16.30 -14.26 -6.78
CA LEU A 240 -16.70 -15.66 -6.78
C LEU A 240 -15.52 -16.62 -7.01
N ASP A 241 -14.54 -16.22 -7.81
CA ASP A 241 -13.29 -16.98 -7.99
C ASP A 241 -12.37 -16.92 -6.75
N TYR A 242 -12.64 -15.97 -5.84
CA TYR A 242 -11.83 -15.70 -4.63
C TYR A 242 -12.48 -16.20 -3.32
N VAL A 243 -13.82 -16.23 -3.25
CA VAL A 243 -14.61 -16.50 -2.05
C VAL A 243 -14.63 -17.98 -1.57
N PRO A 244 -14.10 -19.01 -2.26
CA PRO A 244 -13.93 -20.32 -1.64
C PRO A 244 -12.69 -20.46 -0.74
N GLN A 245 -11.82 -19.45 -0.60
CA GLN A 245 -10.62 -19.56 0.23
C GLN A 245 -10.49 -18.35 1.16
N ARG A 246 -10.84 -18.53 2.43
CA ARG A 246 -10.56 -17.58 3.52
C ARG A 246 -9.05 -17.29 3.54
N LEU A 247 -8.65 -16.15 3.00
CA LEU A 247 -7.26 -15.68 2.98
C LEU A 247 -7.02 -14.76 4.16
N ILE A 248 -7.12 -15.37 5.35
CA ILE A 248 -6.49 -15.14 6.66
C ILE A 248 -7.39 -15.92 7.63
N ASP A 249 -7.04 -17.18 7.91
CA ASP A 249 -7.57 -17.84 9.09
C ASP A 249 -6.87 -17.19 10.29
N PHE A 250 -7.64 -16.43 11.07
CA PHE A 250 -7.26 -16.07 12.43
C PHE A 250 -7.60 -17.28 13.31
N ASP A 251 -6.73 -18.29 13.29
CA ASP A 251 -6.66 -19.23 14.41
C ASP A 251 -5.93 -18.55 15.58
#